data_AF-A0A8T4DGM1-F1
#
_entry.id   AF-A0A8T4DGM1-F1
#
_cell.length_a   1.000
_cell.length_b   1.000
_cell.length_c   1.000
_cell.angle_alpha   90.00
_cell.angle_beta   90.00
_cell.angle_gamma   90.00
#
_symmetry.space_group_name_H-M   'P 1'
#
loop_
_entity.id
_entity.type
_entity.pdbx_description
1 polymer ?
#
loop_
_entity_poly.entity_id
_entity_poly.type
_entity_poly.pdbx_seq_one_letter_code
_entity_poly.pdbx_strand_id
1 'polypeptide(L)' 'MHGWVNLKEKVKGSIFFRALPFALLIAALTIIGLFGGFTLGKSWGGNIAGFALATALSLLGFIMGFGLSYLMLKQKYDQQ' A
#
# COMPACT_ATOMS: atom_id res chain seq x y z
N MET A 1 26.52 10.44 25.58
CA MET A 1 26.07 10.13 24.20
C MET A 1 24.71 9.40 24.19
N HIS A 2 23.69 9.87 24.92
CA HIS A 2 22.40 9.15 25.09
C HIS A 2 21.18 9.90 24.49
N GLY A 3 21.34 11.16 24.08
CA GLY A 3 20.24 12.00 23.58
C GLY A 3 19.87 11.80 22.10
N TRP A 4 20.77 11.26 21.27
CA TRP A 4 20.53 11.09 19.82
C TRP A 4 19.67 9.87 19.47
N VAL A 5 19.66 8.84 20.31
CA VAL A 5 18.86 7.61 20.07
C VAL A 5 17.37 7.89 20.24
N ASN A 6 17.02 8.65 21.29
CA ASN A 6 15.64 9.05 21.57
C ASN A 6 15.05 9.98 20.49
N LEU A 7 15.85 10.86 19.88
CA LEU A 7 15.37 11.69 18.76
C LEU A 7 15.12 10.84 17.50
N LYS A 8 16.01 9.89 17.20
CA LYS A 8 15.81 8.96 16.09
C LYS A 8 14.58 8.07 16.31
N GLU A 9 14.29 7.60 17.52
CA GLU A 9 13.06 6.85 17.80
C GLU A 9 11.80 7.70 17.65
N LYS A 10 11.80 8.96 18.11
CA LYS A 10 10.65 9.86 17.96
C LYS A 10 10.40 10.27 16.50
N VAL A 11 11.47 10.47 15.72
CA VAL A 11 11.41 10.77 14.28
C VAL A 11 11.08 9.52 13.46
N LYS A 12 11.63 8.36 13.81
CA LYS A 12 11.31 7.08 13.16
C LYS A 12 9.87 6.67 13.46
N GLY A 13 9.39 6.91 14.68
CA GLY A 13 8.00 6.74 15.08
C GLY A 13 7.06 7.68 14.34
N SER A 14 7.42 8.97 14.15
CA SER A 14 6.59 9.90 13.39
C SER A 14 6.54 9.58 11.89
N ILE A 15 7.65 9.09 11.31
CA ILE A 15 7.68 8.59 9.92
C ILE A 15 6.88 7.28 9.80
N PHE A 16 6.97 6.39 10.78
CA PHE A 16 6.24 5.12 10.79
C PHE A 16 4.73 5.34 10.94
N PHE A 17 4.31 6.21 11.87
CA PHE A 17 2.91 6.63 12.01
C PHE A 17 2.41 7.36 10.76
N ARG A 18 3.28 8.08 10.07
CA ARG A 18 2.94 8.77 8.82
C ARG A 18 2.89 7.82 7.63
N ALA A 19 3.66 6.74 7.61
CA ALA A 19 3.61 5.68 6.61
C ALA A 19 2.48 4.66 6.87
N LEU A 20 2.05 4.53 8.14
CA LEU A 20 0.99 3.62 8.58
C LEU A 20 -0.32 3.74 7.79
N PRO A 21 -0.92 4.95 7.60
CA PRO A 21 -2.17 5.08 6.86
C PRO A 21 -2.02 4.70 5.38
N PHE A 22 -0.83 4.92 4.80
CA PHE A 22 -0.55 4.52 3.43
C PHE A 22 -0.37 3.01 3.30
N ALA A 23 0.34 2.39 4.24
CA ALA A 23 0.46 0.93 4.30
C ALA A 23 -0.91 0.28 4.51
N LEU A 24 -1.77 0.87 5.35
CA LEU A 24 -3.14 0.41 5.57
C LEU A 24 -4.00 0.57 4.31
N LEU A 25 -3.88 1.68 3.59
CA LEU A 25 -4.54 1.91 2.31
C LEU A 25 -4.09 0.92 1.24
N ILE A 26 -2.77 0.71 1.10
CA ILE A 26 -2.21 -0.29 0.19
C ILE A 26 -2.77 -1.66 0.55
N ALA A 27 -2.68 -2.08 1.82
CA ALA A 27 -3.19 -3.36 2.27
C ALA A 27 -4.69 -3.53 1.99
N ALA A 28 -5.51 -2.51 2.27
CA ALA A 28 -6.95 -2.54 1.99
C ALA A 28 -7.23 -2.67 0.49
N LEU A 29 -6.53 -1.89 -0.35
CA LEU A 29 -6.70 -1.91 -1.81
C LEU A 29 -6.26 -3.26 -2.40
N THR A 30 -5.17 -3.84 -1.87
CA THR A 30 -4.68 -5.16 -2.23
C THR A 30 -5.67 -6.24 -1.84
N ILE A 31 -6.25 -6.21 -0.63
CA ILE A 31 -7.26 -7.19 -0.18
C ILE A 31 -8.52 -7.09 -1.04
N ILE A 32 -9.00 -5.87 -1.32
CA ILE A 32 -10.16 -5.65 -2.19
C ILE A 32 -9.86 -6.16 -3.60
N GLY A 33 -8.66 -5.91 -4.14
CA GLY A 33 -8.23 -6.41 -5.43
C GLY A 33 -8.17 -7.94 -5.49
N LEU A 34 -7.69 -8.57 -4.42
CA LEU A 34 -7.52 -10.02 -4.33
C LEU A 34 -8.88 -10.73 -4.20
N PHE A 35 -9.74 -10.27 -3.30
CA PHE A 35 -11.10 -10.84 -3.15
C PHE A 35 -12.02 -10.48 -4.32
N GLY A 36 -11.99 -9.22 -4.78
CA GLY A 36 -12.77 -8.75 -5.92
C GLY A 36 -12.38 -9.44 -7.22
N GLY A 37 -11.07 -9.49 -7.51
CA GLY A 37 -10.54 -10.19 -8.68
C GLY A 37 -10.77 -11.70 -8.63
N PHE A 38 -10.71 -12.32 -7.44
CA PHE A 38 -11.00 -13.75 -7.30
C PHE A 38 -12.47 -14.05 -7.56
N THR A 39 -13.38 -13.26 -6.99
CA THR A 39 -14.82 -13.44 -7.16
C THR A 39 -15.24 -13.22 -8.62
N LEU A 40 -14.76 -12.15 -9.24
CA LEU A 40 -15.04 -11.82 -10.64
C LEU A 40 -14.44 -12.85 -11.61
N GLY A 41 -13.17 -13.22 -11.42
CA GLY A 41 -12.52 -14.18 -12.31
C GLY A 41 -13.05 -15.61 -12.13
N LYS A 42 -13.50 -15.97 -10.91
CA LYS A 42 -14.19 -17.25 -10.66
C LYS A 42 -15.55 -17.30 -11.35
N SER A 43 -16.26 -16.17 -11.42
CA SER A 43 -17.52 -16.06 -12.17
C SER A 43 -17.32 -16.15 -13.68
N TRP A 44 -16.15 -15.76 -14.22
CA TRP A 44 -15.91 -15.68 -15.66
C TRP A 44 -15.26 -16.94 -16.25
N GLY A 45 -14.32 -17.57 -15.55
CA GLY A 45 -13.49 -18.63 -16.16
C GLY A 45 -12.97 -19.69 -15.20
N GLY A 46 -13.57 -19.82 -14.01
CA GLY A 46 -13.15 -20.80 -13.01
C GLY A 46 -11.94 -20.38 -12.18
N ASN A 47 -11.44 -21.31 -11.35
CA ASN A 47 -10.48 -20.99 -10.28
C ASN A 47 -9.16 -20.36 -10.77
N ILE A 48 -8.67 -20.74 -11.95
CA ILE A 48 -7.40 -20.26 -12.51
C ILE A 48 -7.54 -18.79 -12.98
N ALA A 49 -8.64 -18.47 -13.67
CA ALA A 49 -8.96 -17.10 -14.07
C ALA A 49 -9.20 -16.19 -12.85
N GLY A 50 -9.88 -16.70 -11.83
CA GLY A 50 -10.02 -16.04 -10.52
C GLY A 50 -8.67 -15.70 -9.89
N PHE A 51 -7.75 -16.65 -9.84
CA PHE A 51 -6.45 -16.44 -9.23
C PHE A 51 -5.58 -15.47 -10.04
N ALA A 52 -5.55 -15.59 -11.36
CA ALA A 52 -4.80 -14.68 -12.24
C ALA A 52 -5.33 -13.24 -12.13
N LEU A 53 -6.65 -13.07 -12.14
CA LEU A 53 -7.28 -11.75 -12.04
C LEU A 53 -7.10 -11.13 -10.64
N ALA A 54 -7.22 -11.93 -9.58
CA ALA A 54 -6.92 -11.51 -8.20
C ALA A 54 -5.48 -11.04 -8.05
N THR A 55 -4.53 -11.79 -8.62
CA THR A 55 -3.10 -11.45 -8.55
C THR A 55 -2.79 -10.17 -9.34
N ALA A 56 -3.39 -10.02 -10.53
CA ALA A 56 -3.26 -8.81 -11.34
C ALA A 56 -3.84 -7.57 -10.64
N LEU A 57 -5.06 -7.66 -10.09
CA LEU A 57 -5.68 -6.55 -9.34
C LEU A 57 -4.93 -6.22 -8.05
N SER A 58 -4.40 -7.24 -7.37
CA SER A 58 -3.57 -7.08 -6.16
C SER A 58 -2.28 -6.31 -6.46
N LEU A 59 -1.55 -6.69 -7.52
CA LEU A 59 -0.38 -5.97 -8.02
C LEU A 59 -0.72 -4.54 -8.44
N LEU A 60 -1.85 -4.35 -9.11
CA LEU A 60 -2.30 -3.04 -9.56
C LEU A 60 -2.65 -2.13 -8.37
N GLY A 61 -3.34 -2.66 -7.36
CA GLY A 61 -3.62 -1.97 -6.10
C GLY A 61 -2.35 -1.62 -5.32
N PHE A 62 -1.35 -2.52 -5.33
CA PHE A 62 -0.05 -2.26 -4.73
C PHE A 62 0.71 -1.13 -5.43
N ILE A 63 0.80 -1.15 -6.76
CA ILE A 63 1.46 -0.10 -7.54
C ILE A 63 0.74 1.24 -7.36
N MET A 64 -0.59 1.24 -7.36
CA MET A 64 -1.39 2.46 -7.22
C MET A 64 -1.24 3.07 -5.82
N GLY A 65 -1.27 2.25 -4.77
CA GLY A 65 -1.04 2.71 -3.40
C GLY A 65 0.41 3.15 -3.16
N PHE A 66 1.40 2.50 -3.80
CA PHE A 66 2.80 2.93 -3.78
C PHE A 66 2.99 4.27 -4.50
N GLY A 67 2.36 4.45 -5.67
CA GLY A 67 2.36 5.69 -6.44
C GLY A 67 1.71 6.86 -5.68
N LEU A 68 0.57 6.63 -5.03
CA LEU A 68 -0.10 7.61 -4.16
C LEU A 68 0.80 8.04 -2.99
N SER A 69 1.44 7.06 -2.35
CA SER A 69 2.39 7.32 -1.26
C SER A 69 3.57 8.17 -1.74
N TYR A 70 4.11 7.84 -2.92
CA TYR A 70 5.21 8.58 -3.54
C TYR A 70 4.80 10.01 -3.95
N LEU A 71 3.62 10.20 -4.54
CA LEU A 71 3.09 11.52 -4.90
C LEU A 71 2.84 12.40 -3.66
N MET A 72 2.28 11.84 -2.58
CA MET A 72 2.12 12.58 -1.32
C MET A 72 3.47 12.95 -0.68
N LEU A 73 4.48 12.09 -0.80
CA LEU A 73 5.85 12.40 -0.36
C LEU A 73 6.46 13.51 -1.22
N LYS A 74 6.27 13.46 -2.54
CA LYS A 74 6.77 14.45 -3.50
C LYS A 74 6.13 15.82 -3.30
N GLN A 75 4.81 15.87 -3.13
CA GLN A 75 4.07 17.10 -2.81
C GLN A 75 4.57 17.78 -1.54
N LYS A 76 5.05 17.03 -0.56
CA LYS A 76 5.59 17.61 0.68
C LYS A 76 7.06 18.05 0.59
N TYR A 77 7.79 17.60 -0.42
CA TYR A 77 9.16 18.05 -0.70
C TYR A 77 9.18 19.31 -1.59
N ASP A 78 8.18 19.48 -2.46
CA ASP A 78 8.00 20.67 -3.31
C ASP A 78 7.49 21.91 -2.54
N GLN A 79 7.08 21.73 -1.28
CA GLN A 79 6.55 22.78 -0.41
C GLN A 79 7.56 23.23 0.68
N GLN A 80 8.83 22.80 0.58
CA GLN A 80 9.96 23.32 1.37
C GLN A 80 10.90 24.12 0.48
#